data_AF-A0A2V7C184-F1
#
_entry.id   AF-A0A2V7C184-F1
#
_cell.length_a   1.000
_cell.length_b   1.000
_cell.length_c   1.000
_cell.angle_alpha   90.00
_cell.angle_beta   90.00
_cell.angle_gamma   90.00
#
_symmetry.space_group_name_H-M   'P 1'
#
loop_
_entity.id
_entity.type
_entity.pdbx_description
1 polymer ?
#
loop_
_entity_poly.entity_id
_entity_poly.type
_entity_poly.pdbx_seq_one_letter_code
_entity_poly.pdbx_strand_id
1 'polypeptide(L)'
;MRDFCAEATRVLGPVARVRVLSGVVRPKVYTGAAMNNFAYAHAVTQQPGAVMPNAFLVPMSKTAAWWAKDWMERHTYFLSRYDDAGRMTSEGHALAAAAGIPCLLRRTYKHPTEPAPEGRYDFVTYFECADADVPTFHRVCASLRDVAKNPEWTFVREGPTWHGRRVATWQALFTS
;
A
#
# COMPACT_ATOMS: atom_id res chain seq x y z
N MET A 1 -3.80 22.90 0.75
CA MET A 1 -3.27 21.73 0.00
C MET A 1 -3.44 21.88 -1.51
N ARG A 2 -4.61 22.35 -2.02
CA ARG A 2 -4.79 22.64 -3.46
C ARG A 2 -3.75 23.64 -3.99
N ASP A 3 -3.46 24.67 -3.20
CA ASP A 3 -2.54 25.75 -3.59
C ASP A 3 -1.10 25.25 -3.76
N PHE A 4 -0.62 24.39 -2.86
CA PHE A 4 0.71 23.78 -2.98
C PHE A 4 0.83 22.89 -4.23
N CYS A 5 -0.15 22.02 -4.49
CA CYS A 5 -0.09 21.13 -5.65
C CYS A 5 -0.20 21.91 -6.98
N ALA A 6 -1.03 22.95 -7.02
CA ALA A 6 -1.14 23.84 -8.17
C ALA A 6 0.19 24.57 -8.42
N GLU A 7 0.79 25.10 -7.36
CA GLU A 7 2.07 25.81 -7.44
C GLU A 7 3.23 24.90 -7.82
N ALA A 8 3.32 23.71 -7.22
CA ALA A 8 4.32 22.71 -7.58
C ALA A 8 4.18 22.28 -9.05
N THR A 9 2.95 22.13 -9.54
CA THR A 9 2.70 21.82 -10.96
C THR A 9 3.13 22.96 -11.87
N ARG A 10 2.85 24.22 -11.48
CA ARG A 10 3.24 25.41 -12.23
C ARG A 10 4.76 25.55 -12.30
N VAL A 11 5.46 25.34 -11.18
CA VAL A 11 6.92 25.52 -11.07
C VAL A 11 7.69 24.37 -11.72
N LEU A 12 7.26 23.12 -11.52
CA LEU A 12 7.99 21.94 -12.01
C LEU A 12 7.55 21.50 -13.41
N GLY A 13 6.37 21.90 -13.87
CA GLY A 13 5.81 21.52 -15.17
C GLY A 13 6.74 21.71 -16.37
N PRO A 14 7.57 22.77 -16.45
CA PRO A 14 8.54 22.95 -17.54
C PRO A 14 9.68 21.93 -17.56
N VAL A 15 10.03 21.32 -16.42
CA VAL A 15 11.21 20.44 -16.27
C VAL A 15 10.86 18.99 -15.93
N ALA A 16 9.62 18.72 -15.51
CA ALA A 16 9.17 17.39 -15.13
C ALA A 16 7.65 17.22 -15.32
N ARG A 17 7.24 15.97 -15.59
CA ARG A 17 5.82 15.60 -15.59
C ARG A 17 5.33 15.40 -14.15
N VAL A 18 4.58 16.37 -13.63
CA VAL A 18 3.99 16.30 -12.28
C VAL A 18 2.73 15.43 -12.29
N ARG A 19 2.65 14.48 -11.35
CA ARG A 19 1.44 13.69 -11.07
C ARG A 19 1.02 13.89 -9.63
N VAL A 20 -0.24 14.28 -9.41
CA VAL A 20 -0.83 14.44 -8.08
C VAL A 20 -1.78 13.29 -7.82
N LEU A 21 -1.42 12.45 -6.84
CA LEU A 21 -2.30 11.44 -6.27
C LEU A 21 -2.82 11.95 -4.93
N SER A 22 -4.05 11.60 -4.57
CA SER A 22 -4.69 12.11 -3.36
C SER A 22 -5.51 11.03 -2.69
N GLY A 23 -5.56 11.08 -1.36
CA GLY A 23 -6.36 10.20 -0.53
C GLY A 23 -6.26 10.62 0.93
N VAL A 24 -7.06 9.98 1.77
CA VAL A 24 -7.15 10.24 3.21
C VAL A 24 -6.81 8.98 3.99
N VAL A 25 -6.13 9.14 5.13
CA VAL A 25 -5.97 8.04 6.08
C VAL A 25 -7.30 7.88 6.81
N ARG A 26 -7.85 6.66 6.80
CA ARG A 26 -9.12 6.32 7.49
C ARG A 26 -8.88 5.28 8.58
N PRO A 27 -9.79 5.14 9.55
CA PRO A 27 -9.79 3.99 10.46
C PRO A 27 -9.75 2.66 9.70
N LYS A 28 -9.15 1.64 10.33
CA LYS A 28 -9.03 0.31 9.76
C LYS A 28 -10.39 -0.39 9.83
N VAL A 29 -10.95 -0.77 8.68
CA VAL A 29 -12.32 -1.31 8.59
C VAL A 29 -12.38 -2.84 8.45
N TYR A 30 -11.24 -3.51 8.28
CA TYR A 30 -11.12 -4.99 8.21
C TYR A 30 -10.10 -5.53 9.21
N THR A 31 -9.89 -4.83 10.33
CA THR A 31 -8.84 -5.17 11.30
C THR A 31 -9.46 -5.24 12.69
N GLY A 32 -9.87 -6.44 13.11
CA GLY A 32 -10.27 -6.71 14.49
C GLY A 32 -9.09 -6.65 15.48
N ALA A 33 -9.33 -6.82 16.77
CA ALA A 33 -8.30 -6.67 17.82
C ALA A 33 -7.10 -7.61 17.63
N ALA A 34 -7.34 -8.91 17.43
CA ALA A 34 -6.27 -9.89 17.20
C ALA A 34 -5.46 -9.58 15.94
N MET A 35 -6.15 -9.21 14.85
CA MET A 35 -5.49 -8.79 13.61
C MET A 35 -4.70 -7.48 13.78
N ASN A 36 -5.19 -6.56 14.61
CA ASN A 36 -4.48 -5.34 14.93
C ASN A 36 -3.17 -5.65 15.67
N ASN A 37 -3.23 -6.53 16.67
CA ASN A 37 -2.05 -6.97 17.40
C ASN A 37 -1.03 -7.64 16.46
N PHE A 38 -1.46 -8.63 15.67
CA PHE A 38 -0.61 -9.31 14.70
C PHE A 38 0.08 -8.34 13.73
N ALA A 39 -0.70 -7.47 13.09
CA ALA A 39 -0.16 -6.62 12.04
C ALA A 39 0.59 -5.38 12.58
N TYR A 40 0.26 -4.88 13.79
CA TYR A 40 0.70 -3.56 14.23
C TYR A 40 1.48 -3.51 15.55
N ALA A 41 1.52 -4.58 16.35
CA ALA A 41 2.34 -4.60 17.57
C ALA A 41 3.84 -4.39 17.28
N HIS A 42 4.30 -4.83 16.11
CA HIS A 42 5.68 -4.70 15.64
C HIS A 42 5.78 -3.86 14.35
N ALA A 43 4.78 -3.04 14.04
CA ALA A 43 4.84 -2.20 12.86
C ALA A 43 5.90 -1.10 13.01
N VAL A 44 6.70 -0.94 11.96
CA VAL A 44 7.63 0.18 11.83
C VAL A 44 6.90 1.52 11.88
N THR A 45 7.40 2.42 12.72
CA THR A 45 7.01 3.84 12.75
C THR A 45 7.95 4.67 11.89
N GLN A 46 7.57 5.93 11.61
CA GLN A 46 8.36 6.79 10.72
C GLN A 46 9.80 6.97 11.18
N GLN A 47 10.74 6.68 10.28
CA GLN A 47 12.18 6.80 10.51
C GLN A 47 12.79 7.95 9.70
N PRO A 48 13.94 8.48 10.12
CA PRO A 48 14.72 9.42 9.32
C PRO A 48 15.04 8.88 7.92
N GLY A 49 15.16 9.79 6.94
CA GLY A 49 15.51 9.45 5.55
C GLY A 49 16.82 8.67 5.42
N ALA A 50 17.80 8.95 6.27
CA ALA A 50 19.06 8.22 6.28
C ALA A 50 18.93 6.75 6.72
N VAL A 51 17.92 6.41 7.53
CA VAL A 51 17.69 5.04 8.04
C VAL A 51 16.80 4.25 7.07
N MET A 52 15.75 4.89 6.56
CA MET A 52 14.84 4.31 5.57
C MET A 52 14.81 5.19 4.32
N PRO A 53 15.86 5.11 3.47
CA PRO A 53 15.98 5.98 2.31
C PRO A 53 15.05 5.57 1.18
N ASN A 54 14.57 4.33 1.11
CA ASN A 54 13.72 3.89 0.02
C ASN A 54 12.27 4.23 0.31
N ALA A 55 11.58 4.75 -0.70
CA ALA A 55 10.14 4.98 -0.69
C ALA A 55 9.49 4.32 -1.90
N PHE A 56 8.39 3.61 -1.67
CA PHE A 56 7.57 3.00 -2.72
C PHE A 56 6.15 3.56 -2.69
N LEU A 57 5.59 3.80 -3.87
CA LEU A 57 4.21 4.22 -4.05
C LEU A 57 3.53 3.25 -5.00
N VAL A 58 2.49 2.57 -4.51
CA VAL A 58 1.72 1.58 -5.25
C VAL A 58 0.23 1.97 -5.22
N PRO A 59 -0.26 2.61 -6.28
CA PRO A 59 -1.68 2.93 -6.43
C PRO A 59 -2.45 1.69 -6.90
N MET A 60 -3.67 1.52 -6.40
CA MET A 60 -4.50 0.35 -6.69
C MET A 60 -5.97 0.75 -6.77
N SER A 61 -6.70 0.06 -7.64
CA SER A 61 -8.16 0.07 -7.66
C SER A 61 -8.70 -1.34 -7.45
N LYS A 62 -9.95 -1.45 -7.04
CA LYS A 62 -10.70 -2.69 -6.92
C LYS A 62 -11.69 -2.82 -8.07
N THR A 63 -11.92 -4.05 -8.51
CA THR A 63 -12.90 -4.33 -9.56
C THR A 63 -14.34 -4.09 -9.07
N ALA A 64 -15.29 -3.91 -10.00
CA ALA A 64 -16.71 -3.84 -9.64
C ALA A 64 -17.18 -5.07 -8.85
N ALA A 65 -16.65 -6.25 -9.17
CA ALA A 65 -16.96 -7.49 -8.45
C ALA A 65 -16.52 -7.46 -6.97
N TRP A 66 -15.50 -6.68 -6.60
CA TRP A 66 -15.17 -6.46 -5.19
C TRP A 66 -16.16 -5.52 -4.51
N TRP A 67 -16.53 -4.44 -5.18
CA TRP A 67 -17.45 -3.46 -4.63
C TRP A 67 -18.89 -3.95 -4.51
N ALA A 68 -19.26 -4.96 -5.29
CA ALA A 68 -20.55 -5.67 -5.16
C ALA A 68 -20.63 -6.57 -3.92
N LYS A 69 -19.50 -6.90 -3.28
CA LYS A 69 -19.46 -7.75 -2.08
C LYS A 69 -19.89 -6.99 -0.85
N ASP A 70 -20.58 -7.68 0.06
CA ASP A 70 -20.87 -7.13 1.37
C ASP A 70 -19.58 -6.94 2.20
N TRP A 71 -19.71 -6.24 3.33
CA TRP A 71 -18.55 -5.96 4.19
C TRP A 71 -17.98 -7.23 4.86
N MET A 72 -18.82 -8.17 5.28
CA MET A 72 -18.38 -9.41 5.93
C MET A 72 -17.62 -10.30 4.97
N GLU A 73 -18.11 -10.46 3.74
CA GLU A 73 -17.45 -11.24 2.71
C GLU A 73 -16.05 -10.65 2.43
N ARG A 74 -15.95 -9.33 2.24
CA ARG A 74 -14.67 -8.64 2.04
C ARG A 74 -13.71 -8.85 3.21
N HIS A 75 -14.22 -8.84 4.45
CA HIS A 75 -13.41 -9.07 5.65
C HIS A 75 -12.66 -10.41 5.58
N THR A 76 -13.29 -11.47 5.06
CA THR A 76 -12.69 -12.81 4.99
C THR A 76 -11.44 -12.91 4.10
N TYR A 77 -11.24 -11.96 3.17
CA TYR A 77 -10.06 -11.96 2.28
C TYR A 77 -8.79 -11.45 2.98
N PHE A 78 -8.94 -10.80 4.14
CA PHE A 78 -7.80 -10.28 4.91
C PHE A 78 -7.26 -11.29 5.93
N LEU A 79 -8.00 -12.36 6.21
CA LEU A 79 -7.65 -13.43 7.16
C LEU A 79 -7.17 -14.68 6.42
N SER A 80 -6.39 -15.51 7.10
CA SER A 80 -6.07 -16.85 6.61
C SER A 80 -7.32 -17.72 6.58
N ARG A 81 -7.40 -18.59 5.56
CA ARG A 81 -8.51 -19.53 5.38
C ARG A 81 -8.01 -20.93 5.63
N TYR A 82 -8.88 -21.75 6.22
CA TYR A 82 -8.62 -23.15 6.53
C TYR A 82 -9.78 -23.99 6.00
N ASP A 83 -9.49 -25.22 5.60
CA ASP A 83 -10.52 -26.21 5.28
C ASP A 83 -11.03 -26.90 6.57
N ASP A 84 -12.01 -27.80 6.41
CA ASP A 84 -12.63 -28.53 7.53
C ASP A 84 -11.65 -29.45 8.27
N ALA A 85 -10.52 -29.79 7.64
CA ALA A 85 -9.44 -30.56 8.25
C ALA A 85 -8.41 -29.66 8.99
N GLY A 86 -8.64 -28.35 9.04
CA GLY A 86 -7.75 -27.38 9.67
C GLY A 86 -6.48 -27.09 8.87
N ARG A 87 -6.42 -27.44 7.58
CA ARG A 87 -5.28 -27.12 6.71
C ARG A 87 -5.47 -25.74 6.11
N MET A 88 -4.42 -24.92 6.14
CA MET A 88 -4.48 -23.59 5.54
C MET A 88 -4.63 -23.70 4.03
N THR A 89 -5.67 -23.08 3.49
CA THR A 89 -5.97 -23.04 2.05
C THR A 89 -5.51 -21.75 1.40
N SER A 90 -5.43 -20.66 2.17
CA SER A 90 -4.82 -19.40 1.73
C SER A 90 -4.31 -18.61 2.94
N GLU A 91 -3.19 -17.91 2.79
CA GLU A 91 -2.62 -17.02 3.80
C GLU A 91 -3.55 -15.80 4.06
N GLY A 92 -4.25 -15.33 3.03
CA GLY A 92 -4.98 -14.07 3.06
C GLY A 92 -4.03 -12.86 3.10
N HIS A 93 -4.57 -11.65 2.93
CA HIS A 93 -3.75 -10.44 2.81
C HIS A 93 -2.76 -10.26 3.98
N ALA A 94 -3.22 -10.44 5.22
CA ALA A 94 -2.40 -10.12 6.38
C ALA A 94 -1.18 -11.03 6.54
N LEU A 95 -1.37 -12.35 6.39
CA LEU A 95 -0.26 -13.30 6.53
C LEU A 95 0.65 -13.27 5.29
N ALA A 96 0.09 -13.09 4.09
CA ALA A 96 0.87 -12.93 2.86
C ALA A 96 1.85 -11.75 2.92
N ALA A 97 1.51 -10.70 3.68
CA ALA A 97 2.34 -9.52 3.88
C ALA A 97 3.23 -9.58 5.14
N ALA A 98 3.21 -10.67 5.92
CA ALA A 98 3.78 -10.71 7.28
C ALA A 98 5.27 -10.38 7.32
N ALA A 99 6.04 -10.82 6.32
CA ALA A 99 7.47 -10.56 6.23
C ALA A 99 7.83 -9.06 6.22
N GLY A 100 6.90 -8.19 5.81
CA GLY A 100 7.10 -6.75 5.79
C GLY A 100 6.75 -6.03 7.10
N ILE A 101 6.03 -6.68 8.03
CA ILE A 101 5.59 -6.04 9.29
C ILE A 101 6.75 -5.39 10.07
N PRO A 102 7.90 -6.07 10.29
CA PRO A 102 8.96 -5.54 11.15
C PRO A 102 9.91 -4.55 10.46
N CYS A 103 9.87 -4.41 9.13
CA CYS A 103 10.88 -3.62 8.41
C CYS A 103 10.35 -2.68 7.32
N LEU A 104 9.05 -2.77 6.97
CA LEU A 104 8.41 -1.84 6.05
C LEU A 104 7.47 -0.92 6.82
N LEU A 105 7.79 0.38 6.83
CA LEU A 105 6.75 1.38 7.11
C LEU A 105 5.69 1.25 6.03
N ARG A 106 4.41 1.36 6.40
CA ARG A 106 3.30 1.33 5.46
C ARG A 106 2.19 2.30 5.83
N ARG A 107 1.66 2.99 4.83
CA ARG A 107 0.48 3.86 4.94
C ARG A 107 -0.42 3.63 3.73
N THR A 108 -1.72 3.52 3.97
CA THR A 108 -2.73 3.42 2.91
C THR A 108 -3.60 4.67 2.94
N TYR A 109 -3.58 5.42 1.85
CA TYR A 109 -4.46 6.55 1.61
C TYR A 109 -5.64 6.07 0.78
N LYS A 110 -6.87 6.29 1.26
CA LYS A 110 -8.10 5.90 0.57
C LYS A 110 -8.69 7.08 -0.17
N HIS A 111 -9.30 6.83 -1.32
CA HIS A 111 -10.10 7.85 -1.98
C HIS A 111 -11.30 8.25 -1.09
N PRO A 112 -11.72 9.54 -1.07
CA PRO A 112 -12.87 9.97 -0.26
C PRO A 112 -14.19 9.28 -0.64
N THR A 113 -14.32 8.87 -1.89
CA THR A 113 -15.45 8.10 -2.42
C THR A 113 -15.00 6.67 -2.70
N GLU A 114 -15.78 5.67 -2.27
CA GLU A 114 -15.53 4.24 -2.50
C GLU A 114 -16.78 3.66 -3.20
N PRO A 115 -16.70 3.15 -4.45
CA PRO A 115 -15.52 3.16 -5.33
C PRO A 115 -15.08 4.56 -5.74
N ALA A 116 -13.80 4.71 -6.06
CA ALA A 116 -13.28 5.93 -6.65
C ALA A 116 -13.87 6.15 -8.06
N PRO A 117 -14.06 7.41 -8.50
CA PRO A 117 -14.46 7.72 -9.87
C PRO A 117 -13.50 7.14 -10.90
N GLU A 118 -13.99 6.94 -12.13
CA GLU A 118 -13.17 6.45 -13.24
C GLU A 118 -11.89 7.29 -13.43
N GLY A 119 -10.78 6.62 -13.75
CA GLY A 119 -9.47 7.25 -13.88
C GLY A 119 -8.79 7.62 -12.55
N ARG A 120 -9.41 7.32 -11.40
CA ARG A 120 -8.81 7.47 -10.07
C ARG A 120 -8.53 6.10 -9.42
N TYR A 121 -7.64 6.12 -8.44
CA TYR A 121 -7.32 4.94 -7.65
C TYR A 121 -8.14 4.92 -6.36
N ASP A 122 -8.62 3.75 -5.97
CA ASP A 122 -9.29 3.55 -4.67
C ASP A 122 -8.30 3.73 -3.52
N PHE A 123 -7.07 3.28 -3.73
CA PHE A 123 -6.00 3.26 -2.75
C PHE A 123 -4.70 3.78 -3.34
N VAL A 124 -3.96 4.52 -2.53
CA VAL A 124 -2.54 4.80 -2.74
C VAL A 124 -1.81 4.24 -1.53
N THR A 125 -1.00 3.21 -1.74
CA THR A 125 -0.19 2.63 -0.67
C THR A 125 1.24 3.13 -0.76
N TYR A 126 1.76 3.56 0.39
CA TYR A 126 3.07 4.15 0.54
C TYR A 126 3.89 3.31 1.50
N PHE A 127 5.11 2.97 1.11
CA PHE A 127 6.04 2.20 1.93
C PHE A 127 7.38 2.93 2.08
N GLU A 128 8.04 2.75 3.21
CA GLU A 128 9.44 3.14 3.40
C GLU A 128 10.23 1.96 3.97
N CYS A 129 11.49 1.81 3.58
CA CYS A 129 12.38 0.78 4.13
C CYS A 129 13.87 1.12 3.99
N ALA A 130 14.70 0.38 4.73
CA ALA A 130 16.16 0.41 4.59
C ALA A 130 16.60 -0.23 3.26
N ASP A 131 17.83 0.04 2.81
CA ASP A 131 18.38 -0.56 1.58
C ASP A 131 18.38 -2.11 1.65
N ALA A 132 18.68 -2.68 2.83
CA ALA A 132 18.65 -4.13 3.06
C ALA A 132 17.24 -4.76 2.95
N ASP A 133 16.18 -3.96 3.07
CA ASP A 133 14.79 -4.42 3.11
C ASP A 133 14.04 -4.24 1.78
N VAL A 134 14.69 -3.65 0.76
CA VAL A 134 14.12 -3.58 -0.60
C VAL A 134 13.75 -4.97 -1.15
N PRO A 135 14.57 -6.03 -0.99
CA PRO A 135 14.16 -7.39 -1.36
C PRO A 135 12.91 -7.86 -0.60
N THR A 136 12.76 -7.49 0.67
CA THR A 136 11.56 -7.82 1.46
C THR A 136 10.32 -7.14 0.91
N PHE A 137 10.40 -5.87 0.48
CA PHE A 137 9.29 -5.19 -0.20
C PHE A 137 8.84 -5.97 -1.44
N HIS A 138 9.78 -6.33 -2.32
CA HIS A 138 9.42 -7.08 -3.54
C HIS A 138 8.85 -8.46 -3.25
N ARG A 139 9.37 -9.17 -2.23
CA ARG A 139 8.82 -10.45 -1.78
C ARG A 139 7.39 -10.30 -1.24
N VAL A 140 7.10 -9.26 -0.48
CA VAL A 140 5.74 -8.96 0.00
C VAL A 140 4.81 -8.68 -1.17
N CYS A 141 5.21 -7.86 -2.14
CA CYS A 141 4.41 -7.62 -3.34
C CYS A 141 4.16 -8.90 -4.13
N ALA A 142 5.17 -9.76 -4.31
CA ALA A 142 5.00 -11.04 -4.99
C ALA A 142 4.02 -11.97 -4.24
N SER A 143 4.14 -12.05 -2.91
CA SER A 143 3.23 -12.84 -2.06
C SER A 143 1.79 -12.33 -2.12
N LEU A 144 1.60 -11.00 -2.11
CA LEU A 144 0.28 -10.39 -2.24
C LEU A 144 -0.34 -10.59 -3.63
N ARG A 145 0.48 -10.66 -4.69
CA ARG A 145 0.05 -10.90 -6.07
C ARG A 145 -0.30 -12.36 -6.36
N ASP A 146 0.23 -13.29 -5.57
CA ASP A 146 -0.06 -14.71 -5.69
C ASP A 146 -1.50 -14.98 -5.23
N VAL A 147 -2.41 -15.23 -6.18
CA VAL A 147 -3.84 -15.46 -5.90
C VAL A 147 -4.10 -16.73 -5.10
N ALA A 148 -3.18 -17.70 -5.07
CA ALA A 148 -3.32 -18.88 -4.22
C ALA A 148 -3.07 -18.53 -2.76
N LYS A 149 -2.13 -17.63 -2.48
CA LYS A 149 -1.86 -17.11 -1.13
C LYS A 149 -2.85 -16.04 -0.71
N ASN A 150 -3.14 -15.10 -1.61
CA ASN A 150 -3.99 -13.95 -1.38
C ASN A 150 -5.10 -13.85 -2.45
N PRO A 151 -6.23 -14.56 -2.27
CA PRO A 151 -7.35 -14.53 -3.21
C PRO A 151 -7.97 -13.14 -3.44
N GLU A 152 -7.71 -12.19 -2.53
CA GLU A 152 -8.08 -10.78 -2.67
C GLU A 152 -7.55 -10.17 -3.98
N TRP A 153 -6.39 -10.64 -4.45
CA TRP A 153 -5.67 -10.06 -5.58
C TRP A 153 -6.38 -10.28 -6.92
N THR A 154 -7.26 -11.28 -7.02
CA THR A 154 -8.18 -11.45 -8.15
C THR A 154 -9.03 -10.21 -8.42
N PHE A 155 -9.25 -9.39 -7.39
CA PHE A 155 -10.04 -8.16 -7.49
C PHE A 155 -9.21 -6.88 -7.51
N VAL A 156 -7.88 -6.97 -7.59
CA VAL A 156 -6.99 -5.80 -7.61
C VAL A 156 -6.61 -5.44 -9.05
N ARG A 157 -6.74 -4.16 -9.37
CA ARG A 157 -6.12 -3.54 -10.55
C ARG A 157 -4.97 -2.68 -10.05
N GLU A 158 -3.76 -3.20 -10.17
CA GLU A 158 -2.55 -2.51 -9.76
C GLU A 158 -2.16 -1.44 -10.79
N GLY A 159 -1.83 -0.24 -10.32
CA GLY A 159 -1.23 0.78 -11.15
C GLY A 159 0.30 0.65 -11.21
N PRO A 160 1.01 1.65 -11.74
CA PRO A 160 2.47 1.64 -11.76
C PRO A 160 3.03 1.71 -10.33
N THR A 161 4.04 0.90 -10.03
CA THR A 161 4.84 1.05 -8.82
C THR A 161 5.92 2.10 -9.06
N TRP A 162 5.99 3.11 -8.22
CA TRP A 162 7.12 4.05 -8.20
C TRP A 162 8.04 3.72 -7.03
N HIS A 163 9.34 3.69 -7.31
CA HIS A 163 10.40 3.60 -6.30
C HIS A 163 11.25 4.87 -6.40
N GLY A 164 11.53 5.49 -5.27
CA GLY A 164 12.41 6.63 -5.18
C GLY A 164 13.22 6.62 -3.89
N ARG A 165 14.21 7.52 -3.83
CA ARG A 165 14.97 7.78 -2.60
C ARG A 165 14.45 9.03 -1.90
N ARG A 166 14.34 8.95 -0.58
CA ARG A 166 14.04 10.08 0.30
C ARG A 166 15.30 10.92 0.43
N VAL A 167 15.19 12.19 0.05
CA VAL A 167 16.27 13.17 0.12
C VAL A 167 15.88 14.30 1.08
N ALA A 168 16.86 14.87 1.77
CA ALA A 168 16.64 15.95 2.73
C ALA A 168 16.50 17.33 2.06
N THR A 169 16.98 17.48 0.84
CA THR A 169 17.04 18.77 0.13
C THR A 169 16.66 18.63 -1.34
N TRP A 170 16.25 19.74 -1.95
CA TRP A 170 15.97 19.81 -3.39
C TRP A 170 17.22 19.53 -4.23
N GLN A 171 18.38 20.04 -3.83
CA GLN A 171 19.64 19.80 -4.54
C GLN A 171 19.96 18.30 -4.60
N ALA A 172 19.71 17.58 -3.50
CA ALA A 172 19.92 16.14 -3.45
C ALA A 172 18.97 15.37 -4.39
N LEU A 173 17.77 15.88 -4.69
CA LEU A 173 16.83 15.26 -5.63
C LEU A 173 17.38 15.19 -7.07
N PHE A 174 18.19 16.18 -7.46
CA PHE A 174 18.70 16.32 -8.83
C PHE A 174 20.14 15.81 -9.00
N THR A 175 20.76 15.32 -7.93
CA THR A 175 22.17 14.86 -7.93
C THR A 175 22.34 13.40 -7.53
N SER A 176 21.26 12.75 -7.08
CA SER A 176 21.23 11.35 -6.65
C SER A 176 20.94 10.37 -7.78
#